data_AF-A0A1U7LV49-F1
#
_entry.id   AF-A0A1U7LV49-F1
#
_cell.length_a   1.000
_cell.length_b   1.000
_cell.length_c   1.000
_cell.angle_alpha   90.00
_cell.angle_beta   90.00
_cell.angle_gamma   90.00
#
_symmetry.space_group_name_H-M   'P 1'
#
loop_
_entity.id
_entity.type
_entity.pdbx_description
1 polymer ?
#
loop_
_entity_poly.entity_id
_entity_poly.type
_entity_poly.pdbx_seq_one_letter_code
_entity_poly.pdbx_strand_id
1 'polypeptide(L)'
;MFSVQLLNPAQTLPFILCQNRDQEAIPSNADPCGFSYPDCVYTKGKDLLSQSAERTRRLGVDKSCTVFIDGKQECIRDNDQWINCPDGGEVGDFVKRIELASKKSVYATWKREKTARD
;
A
#
# COMPACT_ATOMS: atom_id res chain seq x y z
N MET A 1 -11.03 -11.76 -9.83
CA MET A 1 -10.02 -11.49 -8.79
C MET A 1 -8.73 -11.16 -9.53
N PHE A 2 -8.52 -9.89 -9.92
CA PHE A 2 -7.26 -9.51 -10.57
C PHE A 2 -6.19 -9.35 -9.50
N SER A 3 -5.19 -10.20 -9.61
CA SER A 3 -4.02 -10.26 -8.76
C SER A 3 -3.19 -8.99 -8.94
N VAL A 4 -2.47 -8.63 -7.87
CA VAL A 4 -1.36 -7.65 -7.82
C VAL A 4 -0.23 -7.99 -8.83
N GLN A 5 -0.40 -9.01 -9.67
CA GLN A 5 0.50 -9.50 -10.72
C GLN A 5 0.84 -8.50 -11.84
N LEU A 6 0.18 -7.33 -11.94
CA LEU A 6 0.50 -6.35 -13.00
C LEU A 6 1.56 -5.31 -12.61
N LEU A 7 1.90 -5.17 -11.33
CA LEU A 7 2.89 -4.20 -10.88
C LEU A 7 4.15 -4.94 -10.46
N ASN A 8 5.26 -4.73 -11.18
CA ASN A 8 6.57 -5.12 -10.68
C ASN A 8 6.93 -4.15 -9.54
N PRO A 9 6.90 -4.55 -8.26
CA PRO A 9 7.13 -3.63 -7.15
C PRO A 9 8.55 -3.05 -7.19
N ALA A 10 9.52 -3.77 -7.76
CA ALA A 10 10.89 -3.29 -7.92
C ALA A 10 11.02 -2.14 -8.94
N GLN A 11 10.04 -1.98 -9.84
CA GLN A 11 9.99 -0.87 -10.81
C GLN A 11 9.00 0.20 -10.39
N THR A 12 7.84 -0.20 -9.87
CA THR A 12 6.74 0.72 -9.55
C THR A 12 7.03 1.56 -8.31
N LEU A 13 7.63 0.98 -7.26
CA LEU A 13 7.91 1.72 -6.02
C LEU A 13 8.94 2.84 -6.24
N PRO A 14 10.09 2.62 -6.91
CA PRO A 14 11.03 3.70 -7.22
C PRO A 14 10.40 4.83 -8.05
N PHE A 15 9.54 4.51 -9.02
CA PHE A 15 8.83 5.50 -9.82
C PHE A 15 7.89 6.36 -8.98
N ILE A 16 7.06 5.75 -8.13
CA ILE A 16 6.15 6.47 -7.22
C ILE A 16 6.95 7.32 -6.24
N LEU A 17 8.01 6.78 -5.63
CA LEU A 17 8.85 7.52 -4.69
C LEU A 17 9.57 8.70 -5.36
N CYS A 18 9.97 8.56 -6.61
CA CYS A 18 10.57 9.65 -7.38
C CYS A 18 9.56 10.78 -7.64
N GLN A 19 8.36 10.47 -8.14
CA GLN A 19 7.33 11.48 -8.39
C GLN A 19 6.87 12.18 -7.10
N ASN A 20 6.76 11.43 -5.99
CA ASN A 20 6.36 11.99 -4.70
C ASN A 20 7.37 12.97 -4.08
N ARG A 21 8.58 13.12 -4.66
CA ARG A 21 9.54 14.17 -4.25
C ARG A 21 9.06 15.57 -4.61
N ASP A 22 8.26 15.69 -5.66
CA ASP A 22 7.65 16.94 -6.12
C ASP A 22 6.22 16.66 -6.58
N GLN A 23 5.30 16.64 -5.62
CA GLN A 23 3.90 16.29 -5.89
C GLN A 23 3.21 17.36 -6.74
N GLU A 24 3.63 18.61 -6.67
CA GLU A 24 3.05 19.72 -7.44
C GLU A 24 3.38 19.60 -8.93
N ALA A 25 4.51 18.98 -9.26
CA ALA A 25 4.91 18.73 -10.64
C ALA A 25 4.25 17.49 -11.27
N ILE A 26 3.42 16.73 -10.56
CA ILE A 26 2.72 15.57 -11.14
C ILE A 26 1.60 16.07 -12.07
N PRO A 27 1.48 15.56 -13.32
CA PRO A 27 2.19 14.41 -13.89
C PRO A 27 3.45 14.75 -14.71
N SER A 28 3.83 16.02 -14.82
CA SER A 28 4.95 16.51 -15.64
C SER A 28 6.33 15.97 -15.21
N ASN A 29 6.48 15.46 -14.00
CA ASN A 29 7.72 14.86 -13.50
C ASN A 29 7.86 13.34 -13.76
N ALA A 30 6.98 12.73 -14.55
CA ALA A 30 7.02 11.30 -14.83
C ALA A 30 8.27 10.87 -15.63
N ASP A 31 8.60 11.57 -16.71
CA ASP A 31 9.73 11.25 -17.60
C ASP A 31 11.09 11.20 -16.88
N PRO A 32 11.49 12.19 -16.05
CA PRO A 32 12.74 12.10 -15.29
C PRO A 32 12.75 10.99 -14.23
N CYS A 33 11.59 10.45 -13.84
CA CYS A 33 11.49 9.30 -12.95
C CYS A 33 11.68 7.94 -13.65
N GLY A 34 12.02 7.94 -14.94
CA GLY A 34 12.54 6.78 -15.65
C GLY A 34 11.48 5.73 -16.03
N PHE A 35 10.21 6.12 -16.04
CA PHE A 35 9.12 5.21 -16.37
C PHE A 35 7.96 5.94 -17.03
N SER A 36 7.54 5.49 -18.21
CA SER A 36 6.43 6.07 -18.96
C SER A 36 5.56 4.95 -19.52
N TYR A 37 4.31 4.87 -19.07
CA TYR A 37 3.27 4.04 -19.70
C TYR A 37 2.12 4.93 -20.20
N PRO A 38 2.37 5.80 -21.19
CA PRO A 38 1.33 6.71 -21.67
C PRO A 38 0.12 5.90 -22.15
N ASP A 39 0.34 4.80 -22.88
CA ASP A 39 -0.75 3.95 -23.37
C ASP A 39 -1.57 3.32 -22.26
N CYS A 40 -0.96 2.86 -21.16
CA CYS A 40 -1.68 2.25 -20.05
C CYS A 40 -2.60 3.28 -19.37
N VAL A 41 -2.09 4.50 -19.16
CA VAL A 41 -2.86 5.59 -18.54
C VAL A 41 -4.15 5.87 -19.33
N TYR A 42 -4.07 5.90 -20.66
CA TYR A 42 -5.23 6.21 -21.49
C TYR A 42 -6.14 5.01 -21.78
N THR A 43 -5.61 3.79 -21.86
CA THR A 43 -6.38 2.58 -22.22
C THR A 43 -6.97 1.83 -21.02
N LYS A 44 -6.23 1.72 -19.91
CA LYS A 44 -6.59 0.92 -18.73
C LYS A 44 -6.69 1.75 -17.45
N GLY A 45 -6.11 2.94 -17.42
CA GLY A 45 -5.99 3.76 -16.21
C GLY A 45 -7.32 4.08 -15.54
N LYS A 46 -8.38 4.36 -16.33
CA LYS A 46 -9.72 4.63 -15.79
C LYS A 46 -10.32 3.44 -15.04
N ASP A 47 -10.18 2.24 -15.59
CA ASP A 47 -10.69 1.01 -14.98
C ASP A 47 -9.89 0.67 -13.71
N LEU A 48 -8.56 0.76 -13.77
CA LEU A 48 -7.70 0.57 -12.60
C LEU A 48 -8.00 1.57 -11.47
N LEU A 49 -8.26 2.84 -11.81
CA LEU A 49 -8.67 3.86 -10.85
C LEU A 49 -10.03 3.54 -10.21
N SER A 50 -11.01 3.12 -11.02
CA SER A 50 -12.34 2.72 -10.52
C SER A 50 -12.24 1.54 -9.54
N GLN A 51 -11.47 0.51 -9.89
CA GLN A 51 -11.23 -0.65 -9.03
C GLN A 51 -10.52 -0.27 -7.73
N SER A 52 -9.54 0.64 -7.79
CA SER A 52 -8.86 1.18 -6.61
C SER A 52 -9.84 1.92 -5.69
N ALA A 53 -10.68 2.79 -6.24
CA ALA A 53 -11.70 3.53 -5.49
C ALA A 53 -12.75 2.60 -4.85
N GLU A 54 -13.19 1.58 -5.57
CA GLU A 54 -14.09 0.56 -5.01
C GLU A 54 -13.44 -0.22 -3.85
N ARG A 55 -12.17 -0.62 -4.00
CA ARG A 55 -11.43 -1.31 -2.94
C ARG A 55 -11.33 -0.44 -1.70
N THR A 56 -10.96 0.83 -1.85
CA THR A 56 -10.86 1.81 -0.75
C THR A 56 -12.19 1.97 -0.03
N ARG A 57 -13.30 2.07 -0.79
CA ARG A 57 -14.66 2.16 -0.24
C ARG A 57 -15.07 0.90 0.54
N ARG A 58 -14.78 -0.29 0.01
CA ARG A 58 -15.09 -1.56 0.70
C ARG A 58 -14.32 -1.73 2.01
N LEU A 59 -13.15 -1.08 2.13
CA LEU A 59 -12.36 -1.05 3.36
C LEU A 59 -12.78 0.05 4.34
N GLY A 60 -13.80 0.86 4.01
CA GLY A 60 -14.28 1.94 4.88
C GLY A 60 -13.29 3.12 5.02
N VAL A 61 -12.39 3.30 4.06
CA VAL A 61 -11.39 4.37 4.09
C VAL A 61 -12.01 5.67 3.60
N ASP A 62 -12.00 6.68 4.45
CA ASP A 62 -12.53 8.02 4.21
C ASP A 62 -11.45 9.12 4.17
N LYS A 63 -10.26 8.85 4.75
CA LYS A 63 -9.12 9.78 4.80
C LYS A 63 -7.84 9.19 4.21
N SER A 64 -7.13 10.01 3.46
CA SER A 64 -5.74 9.74 3.06
C SER A 64 -4.78 10.44 4.02
N CYS A 65 -3.75 9.78 4.58
CA CYS A 65 -3.30 8.41 4.32
C CYS A 65 -3.76 7.42 5.41
N THR A 66 -4.55 6.41 5.06
CA THR A 66 -4.91 5.31 5.97
C THR A 66 -4.00 4.09 5.74
N VAL A 67 -3.38 3.58 6.81
CA VAL A 67 -2.43 2.45 6.77
C VAL A 67 -3.09 1.20 7.34
N PHE A 68 -3.05 0.12 6.55
CA PHE A 68 -3.45 -1.21 6.98
C PHE A 68 -2.23 -2.12 7.10
N ILE A 69 -2.13 -2.89 8.18
CA ILE A 69 -1.13 -3.95 8.36
C ILE A 69 -1.90 -5.23 8.68
N ASP A 70 -1.64 -6.29 7.93
CA ASP A 70 -2.31 -7.61 8.09
C ASP A 70 -3.86 -7.50 8.10
N GLY A 71 -4.40 -6.67 7.21
CA GLY A 71 -5.85 -6.44 7.09
C GLY A 71 -6.47 -5.57 8.19
N LYS A 72 -5.71 -5.16 9.21
CA LYS A 72 -6.16 -4.27 10.28
C LYS A 72 -5.75 -2.83 9.99
N GLN A 73 -6.67 -1.89 10.19
CA GLN A 73 -6.36 -0.46 10.15
C GLN A 73 -5.50 -0.10 11.38
N GLU A 74 -4.29 0.41 11.14
CA GLU A 74 -3.32 0.69 12.21
C GLU A 74 -3.08 2.18 12.46
N CYS A 75 -3.22 3.03 11.44
CA CYS A 75 -2.95 4.46 11.57
C CYS A 75 -3.65 5.25 10.45
N ILE A 76 -3.98 6.51 10.73
CA ILE A 76 -4.43 7.49 9.74
C ILE A 76 -3.52 8.72 9.84
N ARG A 77 -3.05 9.25 8.70
CA ARG A 77 -2.38 10.55 8.61
C ARG A 77 -3.40 11.57 8.15
N ASP A 78 -3.66 12.59 8.95
CA ASP A 78 -4.59 13.68 8.64
C ASP A 78 -4.00 15.00 9.17
N ASN A 79 -4.03 16.05 8.35
CA ASN A 79 -3.45 17.37 8.68
C ASN A 79 -2.03 17.31 9.26
N ASP A 80 -1.12 16.57 8.60
CA ASP A 80 0.26 16.36 9.07
C ASP A 80 0.39 15.77 10.48
N GLN A 81 -0.64 15.05 10.94
CA GLN A 81 -0.61 14.34 12.22
C GLN A 81 -0.99 12.88 12.03
N TRP A 82 -0.30 12.01 12.75
CA TRP A 82 -0.65 10.60 12.85
C TRP A 82 -1.68 10.46 13.95
N ILE A 83 -2.87 10.00 13.59
CA ILE A 83 -4.01 9.78 14.48
C ILE A 83 -4.42 8.32 14.44
N ASN A 84 -5.11 7.88 15.49
CA ASN A 84 -5.61 6.51 15.64
C ASN A 84 -4.49 5.45 15.48
N CYS A 85 -3.31 5.75 16.05
CA CYS A 85 -2.13 4.91 16.03
C CYS A 85 -1.89 4.29 17.43
N PRO A 86 -2.23 3.01 17.66
CA PRO A 86 -2.22 2.41 19.01
C PRO A 86 -0.91 2.56 19.78
N ASP A 87 0.22 2.44 19.06
CA ASP A 87 1.57 2.44 19.63
C ASP A 87 2.45 3.57 19.07
N GLY A 88 1.84 4.62 18.51
CA GLY A 88 2.55 5.74 17.89
C GLY A 88 2.61 5.70 16.35
N GLY A 89 2.94 6.86 15.78
CA GLY A 89 2.99 7.11 14.34
C GLY A 89 4.40 7.32 13.80
N GLU A 90 5.44 7.03 14.58
CA GLU A 90 6.81 7.15 14.10
C GLU A 90 7.21 5.94 13.25
N VAL A 91 8.25 6.10 12.42
CA VAL A 91 8.73 5.02 11.53
C VAL A 91 9.01 3.73 12.30
N GLY A 92 9.63 3.84 13.49
CA GLY A 92 9.93 2.70 14.36
C GLY A 92 8.69 1.92 14.80
N ASP A 93 7.55 2.59 14.95
CA ASP A 93 6.29 1.96 15.38
C ASP A 93 5.69 1.14 14.23
N PHE A 94 5.76 1.65 13.00
CA PHE A 94 5.38 0.89 11.82
C PHE A 94 6.27 -0.34 11.60
N VAL A 95 7.59 -0.21 11.72
CA VAL A 95 8.53 -1.34 11.58
C VAL A 95 8.20 -2.45 12.58
N LYS A 96 8.03 -2.11 13.87
CA LYS A 96 7.65 -3.07 14.92
C LYS A 96 6.33 -3.79 14.61
N ARG A 97 5.30 -3.06 14.16
CA ARG A 97 3.99 -3.64 13.80
C ARG A 97 4.12 -4.62 12.63
N ILE A 98 4.89 -4.28 11.60
CA ILE A 98 5.13 -5.16 10.44
C ILE A 98 5.87 -6.42 10.87
N GLU A 99 6.92 -6.31 11.68
CA GLU A 99 7.67 -7.46 12.18
C GLU A 99 6.79 -8.40 13.02
N LEU A 100 5.95 -7.83 13.89
CA LEU A 100 5.03 -8.61 14.72
C LEU A 100 3.97 -9.32 13.86
N ALA A 101 3.39 -8.64 12.89
CA ALA A 101 2.42 -9.21 11.96
C ALA A 101 3.04 -10.35 11.14
N SER A 102 4.26 -10.16 10.64
CA SER A 102 5.00 -11.18 9.90
C SER A 102 5.24 -12.44 10.74
N LYS A 103 5.72 -12.29 11.98
CA LYS A 103 5.94 -13.42 12.91
C LYS A 103 4.64 -14.16 13.22
N LYS A 104 3.53 -13.44 13.45
CA LYS A 104 2.20 -14.04 13.67
C LYS A 104 1.74 -14.86 12.46
N SER A 105 1.91 -14.32 11.25
CA SER A 105 1.54 -15.00 10.00
C SER A 105 2.34 -16.30 9.78
N VAL A 106 3.66 -16.27 10.04
CA VAL A 106 4.51 -17.45 9.98
C VAL A 106 4.08 -18.50 11.00
N TYR A 107 3.85 -18.09 12.26
CA TYR A 107 3.38 -18.99 13.30
C TYR A 107 2.02 -19.63 12.97
N ALA A 108 1.08 -18.84 12.45
CA ALA A 108 -0.23 -19.33 12.04
C ALA A 108 -0.13 -20.35 10.90
N THR A 109 0.76 -20.12 9.93
CA THR A 109 1.03 -21.05 8.83
C THR A 109 1.61 -22.37 9.33
N TRP A 110 2.66 -22.30 10.15
CA TRP A 110 3.24 -23.50 10.77
C TRP A 110 2.21 -24.30 11.57
N LYS A 111 1.34 -23.62 12.33
CA LYS A 111 0.31 -24.28 13.14
C LYS A 111 -0.70 -25.03 12.27
N ARG A 112 -1.17 -24.42 11.17
CA ARG A 112 -2.07 -25.08 10.21
C ARG A 112 -1.43 -26.32 9.57
N GLU A 113 -0.17 -26.22 9.15
CA GLU A 113 0.55 -27.36 8.56
C GLU A 113 0.80 -28.48 9.57
N LYS A 114 1.05 -28.16 10.84
CA LYS A 114 1.17 -29.15 11.90
C LYS A 114 -0.16 -29.89 12.10
N THR A 115 -1.26 -29.16 12.26
CA THR A 115 -2.59 -29.77 12.41
C THR A 115 -3.05 -30.58 11.19
N ALA A 116 -2.56 -30.27 9.98
CA ALA A 116 -2.87 -31.06 8.78
C ALA A 116 -2.01 -32.33 8.63
N ARG A 117 -0.95 -32.48 9.42
CA ARG A 117 -0.08 -33.68 9.46
C ARG A 117 -0.44 -34.65 10.58
N ASP A 118 -1.20 -34.19 11.56
CA ASP A 118 -1.73 -34.96 12.69
C ASP A 118 -3.13 -35.50 12.34
#